data_AF-A0A914XR99-F1
#
_entry.id   AF-A0A914XR99-F1
#
_cell.length_a   1.000
_cell.length_b   1.000
_cell.length_c   1.000
_cell.angle_alpha   90.00
_cell.angle_beta   90.00
_cell.angle_gamma   90.00
#
_symmetry.space_group_name_H-M   'P 1'
#
loop_
_entity.id
_entity.type
_entity.pdbx_description
1 polymer ?
#
loop_
_entity_poly.entity_id
_entity_poly.type
_entity_poly.pdbx_seq_one_letter_code
_entity_poly.pdbx_strand_id
1 'polypeptide(L)'
;MNKTTEYIDAMPIAASEKAALPKTDIRAVHQALDAEHRTWAREDDSPQGSVKARLEQAWPDSLADGQLIKDDEGRDQLKAMPEAKRSSMFPDPWRTNPVGRFWDRLRGRDVTPRYLARLTKEEQESEQKWRTVGTIRRYILLILTLAQTVVATCISASTVGDEPLNPEHRTALIMPICNEDVNRVFAGLRATWESVKATGNAKHFDVYILSDSYNPDICVAEQKAWMELIAEVGGKVRFSIAAAVAA
;
A
#
# COMPACT_ATOMS: atom_id res chain seq x y z
N MET A 1 -14.31 -43.28 22.44
CA MET A 1 -13.45 -43.15 23.64
C MET A 1 -13.71 -41.79 24.26
N ASN A 2 -13.53 -41.63 25.58
CA ASN A 2 -13.62 -40.33 26.22
C ASN A 2 -12.35 -39.52 25.87
N LYS A 3 -12.50 -38.24 25.49
CA LYS A 3 -11.37 -37.36 25.11
C LYS A 3 -10.30 -37.28 26.21
N THR A 4 -10.71 -37.37 27.47
CA THR A 4 -9.79 -37.40 28.63
C THR A 4 -8.92 -38.65 28.64
N THR A 5 -9.46 -39.81 28.23
CA THR A 5 -8.70 -41.07 28.18
C THR A 5 -7.67 -41.04 27.05
N GLU A 6 -8.06 -40.55 25.87
CA GLU A 6 -7.14 -40.34 24.75
C GLU A 6 -5.99 -39.39 25.13
N TYR A 7 -6.28 -38.33 25.89
CA TYR A 7 -5.28 -37.39 26.37
C TYR A 7 -4.28 -38.03 27.35
N ILE A 8 -4.76 -38.81 28.34
CA ILE A 8 -3.89 -39.52 29.30
C ILE A 8 -3.01 -40.56 28.57
N ASP A 9 -3.58 -41.25 27.58
CA ASP A 9 -2.86 -42.26 26.81
C ASP A 9 -1.72 -41.64 25.99
N ALA A 10 -1.93 -40.45 25.44
CA ALA A 10 -0.93 -39.71 24.66
C ALA A 10 0.22 -39.11 25.49
N MET A 11 0.11 -39.04 26.82
CA MET A 11 1.17 -38.45 27.66
C MET A 11 2.42 -39.36 27.76
N PRO A 12 3.64 -38.78 27.75
CA PRO A 12 4.89 -39.52 27.88
C PRO A 12 5.22 -39.84 29.35
N ILE A 13 4.30 -40.47 30.08
CA ILE A 13 4.47 -40.86 31.49
C ILE A 13 4.37 -42.37 31.70
N ALA A 14 4.89 -42.85 32.83
CA ALA A 14 4.85 -44.28 33.16
C ALA A 14 3.41 -44.80 33.26
N ALA A 15 3.18 -46.06 32.87
CA ALA A 15 1.84 -46.67 32.88
C ALA A 15 1.21 -46.69 34.29
N SER A 16 2.02 -46.78 35.35
CA SER A 16 1.59 -46.69 36.75
C SER A 16 1.05 -45.30 37.10
N GLU A 17 1.67 -44.24 36.59
CA GLU A 17 1.22 -42.86 36.82
C GLU A 17 -0.04 -42.55 36.02
N LYS A 18 -0.16 -43.06 34.78
CA LYS A 18 -1.39 -42.96 33.98
C LYS A 18 -2.59 -43.57 34.71
N ALA A 19 -2.37 -44.65 35.45
CA ALA A 19 -3.43 -45.32 36.20
C ALA A 19 -3.90 -44.52 37.43
N ALA A 20 -3.06 -43.64 37.98
CA ALA A 20 -3.39 -42.80 39.14
C ALA A 20 -4.15 -41.51 38.76
N LEU A 21 -4.16 -41.13 37.47
CA LEU A 21 -4.81 -39.91 37.01
C LEU A 21 -6.33 -40.06 36.91
N PRO A 22 -7.11 -39.03 37.31
CA PRO A 22 -8.56 -39.06 37.23
C PRO A 22 -9.03 -39.06 35.77
N LYS A 23 -9.91 -40.00 35.40
CA LYS A 23 -10.44 -40.15 34.04
C LYS A 23 -11.76 -39.43 33.81
N THR A 24 -12.27 -38.73 34.82
CA THR A 24 -13.57 -38.05 34.82
C THR A 24 -13.56 -36.79 33.96
N ASP A 25 -12.58 -35.92 34.17
CA ASP A 25 -12.44 -34.62 33.51
C ASP A 25 -10.98 -34.22 33.31
N ILE A 26 -10.69 -33.50 32.23
CA ILE A 26 -9.34 -33.04 31.89
C ILE A 26 -8.81 -32.02 32.89
N ARG A 27 -9.68 -31.22 33.52
CA ARG A 27 -9.32 -30.31 34.61
C ARG A 27 -8.74 -31.07 35.80
N ALA A 28 -9.39 -32.16 36.19
CA ALA A 28 -8.93 -32.99 37.30
C ALA A 28 -7.55 -33.60 37.01
N VAL A 29 -7.27 -33.96 35.75
CA VAL A 29 -5.94 -34.41 35.32
C VAL A 29 -4.90 -33.32 35.53
N HIS A 30 -5.17 -32.10 35.07
CA HIS A 30 -4.23 -30.98 35.22
C HIS A 30 -4.03 -30.55 36.68
N GLN A 31 -5.06 -30.61 37.52
CA GLN A 31 -4.96 -30.37 38.96
C GLN A 31 -4.14 -31.45 39.68
N ALA A 32 -4.28 -32.72 39.28
CA ALA A 32 -3.48 -33.81 39.82
C ALA A 32 -2.00 -33.72 39.42
N LEU A 33 -1.71 -33.15 38.25
CA LEU A 33 -0.35 -32.93 37.74
C LEU A 33 0.29 -31.62 38.23
N ASP A 34 -0.48 -30.73 38.85
CA ASP A 34 0.04 -29.49 39.43
C ASP A 34 0.65 -29.76 40.80
N ALA A 35 1.98 -29.78 40.89
CA ALA A 35 2.70 -30.03 42.14
C ALA A 35 2.46 -28.98 43.23
N GLU A 36 2.06 -27.75 42.85
CA GLU A 36 1.82 -26.64 43.78
C GLU A 36 0.33 -26.48 44.13
N HIS A 37 -0.55 -27.27 43.52
CA HIS A 37 -2.01 -27.26 43.73
C HIS A 37 -2.60 -25.84 43.65
N ARG A 38 -2.21 -25.07 42.63
CA ARG A 38 -2.62 -23.68 42.47
C ARG A 38 -4.11 -23.58 42.18
N THR A 39 -4.75 -22.57 42.78
CA THR A 39 -6.15 -22.23 42.51
C THR A 39 -6.22 -21.15 41.43
N TRP A 40 -6.86 -21.47 40.31
CA TRP A 40 -7.04 -20.55 39.19
C TRP A 40 -8.41 -19.87 39.23
N ALA A 41 -8.45 -18.57 38.92
CA ALA A 41 -9.69 -17.80 38.92
C ALA A 41 -10.64 -18.19 37.78
N ARG A 42 -10.08 -18.60 36.63
CA ARG A 42 -10.84 -19.12 35.49
C ARG A 42 -10.70 -20.63 35.39
N GLU A 43 -11.76 -21.30 34.97
CA GLU A 43 -11.78 -22.76 34.86
C GLU A 43 -10.81 -23.30 33.79
N ASP A 44 -10.62 -22.53 32.71
CA ASP A 44 -9.76 -22.88 31.57
C ASP A 44 -8.26 -22.73 31.84
N ASP A 45 -7.87 -22.09 32.95
CA ASP A 45 -6.45 -21.85 33.28
C ASP A 45 -5.80 -23.04 34.01
N SER A 46 -6.57 -24.06 34.39
CA SER A 46 -6.05 -25.27 35.06
C SER A 46 -4.85 -25.95 34.37
N PRO A 47 -4.71 -25.97 33.03
CA PRO A 47 -3.54 -26.55 32.39
C PRO A 47 -2.23 -25.83 32.71
N GLN A 48 -2.27 -24.55 33.10
CA GLN A 48 -1.09 -23.75 33.42
C GLN A 48 -0.32 -24.29 34.63
N GLY A 49 -1.02 -24.84 35.64
CA GLY A 49 -0.38 -25.46 36.82
C GLY A 49 0.42 -26.72 36.49
N SER A 50 -0.03 -27.47 35.48
CA SER A 50 0.64 -28.70 35.03
C SER A 50 1.76 -28.47 34.00
N VAL A 51 2.06 -27.23 33.60
CA VAL A 51 3.06 -26.93 32.54
C VAL A 51 4.44 -27.45 32.93
N LYS A 52 4.89 -27.17 34.15
CA LYS A 52 6.20 -27.62 34.64
C LYS A 52 6.32 -29.14 34.61
N ALA A 53 5.37 -29.85 35.21
CA ALA A 53 5.37 -31.32 35.25
C ALA A 53 5.36 -31.94 33.84
N ARG A 54 4.56 -31.39 32.92
CA ARG A 54 4.51 -31.86 31.53
C ARG A 54 5.80 -31.61 30.77
N LEU A 55 6.45 -30.47 31.00
CA LEU A 55 7.74 -30.15 30.37
C LEU A 55 8.85 -31.07 30.89
N GLU A 56 8.89 -31.33 32.21
CA GLU A 56 9.85 -32.25 32.83
C GLU A 56 9.69 -33.68 32.32
N GLN A 57 8.45 -34.11 32.08
CA GLN A 57 8.13 -35.44 31.57
C GLN A 57 8.41 -35.59 30.07
N ALA A 58 8.06 -34.57 29.27
CA ALA A 58 8.23 -34.64 27.82
C ALA A 58 9.67 -34.36 27.36
N TRP A 59 10.41 -33.52 28.08
CA TRP A 59 11.77 -33.10 27.75
C TRP A 59 12.69 -33.04 29.00
N PRO A 60 13.00 -34.20 29.61
CA PRO A 60 13.81 -34.25 30.83
C PRO A 60 15.20 -33.64 30.67
N ASP A 61 15.81 -33.77 29.49
CA ASP A 61 17.16 -33.27 29.20
C ASP A 61 17.21 -31.77 28.82
N SER A 62 16.07 -31.15 28.51
CA SER A 62 16.02 -29.77 27.98
C SER A 62 15.80 -28.69 29.05
N LEU A 63 15.62 -29.08 30.31
CA LEU A 63 15.32 -28.15 31.42
C LEU A 63 16.53 -27.84 32.33
N ALA A 64 17.72 -28.37 32.01
CA ALA A 64 18.88 -28.35 32.90
C ALA A 64 19.48 -26.96 33.20
N ASP A 65 19.07 -25.90 32.49
CA ASP A 65 19.78 -24.61 32.48
C ASP A 65 18.93 -23.38 32.88
N GLY A 66 17.97 -23.57 33.80
CA GLY A 66 17.14 -22.45 34.29
C GLY A 66 16.23 -21.83 33.22
N GLN A 67 15.96 -22.59 32.16
CA GLN A 67 15.15 -22.16 31.02
C GLN A 67 13.66 -22.03 31.37
N LEU A 68 13.22 -22.65 32.47
CA LEU A 68 11.91 -22.42 33.05
C LEU A 68 11.98 -21.20 33.98
N ILE A 69 11.41 -20.09 33.53
CA ILE A 69 11.28 -18.85 34.29
C ILE A 69 9.83 -18.65 34.73
N LYS A 70 9.63 -17.78 35.72
CA LYS A 70 8.31 -17.26 36.04
C LYS A 70 8.08 -15.96 35.27
N ASP A 71 6.90 -15.79 34.68
CA ASP A 71 6.51 -14.51 34.13
C ASP A 71 6.11 -13.52 35.25
N ASP A 72 5.74 -12.29 34.87
CA ASP A 72 5.34 -11.24 35.81
C ASP A 72 4.08 -11.60 36.63
N GLU A 73 3.31 -12.59 36.18
CA GLU A 73 2.11 -13.11 36.85
C GLU A 73 2.38 -14.42 37.63
N GLY A 74 3.65 -14.89 37.69
CA GLY A 74 4.06 -16.08 38.43
C GLY A 74 3.78 -17.41 37.71
N ARG A 75 3.45 -17.40 36.41
CA ARG A 75 3.21 -18.60 35.60
C ARG A 75 4.51 -19.20 35.10
N ASP A 76 4.51 -20.52 34.92
CA ASP A 76 5.66 -21.25 34.37
C ASP A 76 5.80 -20.97 32.87
N GLN A 77 6.92 -20.35 32.47
CA GLN A 77 7.21 -19.95 31.10
C GLN A 77 8.59 -20.48 30.68
N LEU A 78 8.68 -21.00 29.45
CA LEU A 78 9.97 -21.31 28.83
C LEU A 78 10.60 -20.04 28.26
N LYS A 79 11.85 -19.77 28.64
CA LYS A 79 12.71 -18.75 28.05
C LYS A 79 13.18 -19.20 26.66
N ALA A 80 12.25 -19.20 25.70
CA ALA A 80 12.49 -19.63 24.33
C ALA A 80 13.18 -18.55 23.47
N MET A 81 13.11 -17.28 23.88
CA MET A 81 13.60 -16.13 23.12
C MET A 81 14.52 -15.24 23.97
N PRO A 82 15.63 -14.70 23.42
CA PRO A 82 16.42 -13.66 24.08
C PRO A 82 15.58 -12.42 24.37
N GLU A 83 15.96 -11.64 25.39
CA GLU A 83 15.25 -10.40 25.71
C GLU A 83 15.31 -9.41 24.54
N ALA A 84 14.14 -9.07 24.00
CA ALA A 84 14.02 -8.14 22.90
C ALA A 84 14.27 -6.70 23.38
N LYS A 85 15.46 -6.15 23.12
CA LYS A 85 15.76 -4.73 23.32
C LYS A 85 15.17 -3.90 22.18
N ARG A 86 13.88 -3.57 22.25
CA ARG A 86 13.22 -2.72 21.24
C ARG A 86 13.57 -1.25 21.46
N SER A 87 13.90 -0.53 20.39
CA SER A 87 13.98 0.93 20.41
C SER A 87 12.59 1.52 20.66
N SER A 88 12.53 2.60 21.45
CA SER A 88 11.27 3.31 21.71
C SER A 88 10.70 3.82 20.40
N MET A 89 9.50 3.36 20.04
CA MET A 89 8.81 3.74 18.80
C MET A 89 7.91 4.97 18.96
N PHE A 90 8.04 5.70 20.09
CA PHE A 90 7.32 6.96 20.27
C PHE A 90 7.71 7.94 19.16
N PRO A 91 6.75 8.45 18.37
CA PRO A 91 7.04 9.34 17.27
C PRO A 91 7.64 10.64 17.80
N ASP A 92 8.76 11.06 17.23
CA ASP A 92 9.26 12.41 17.47
C ASP A 92 8.29 13.43 16.83
N PRO A 93 8.00 14.57 17.50
CA PRO A 93 7.06 15.55 16.98
C PRO A 93 7.51 16.09 15.62
N TRP A 94 6.71 15.82 14.57
CA TRP A 94 7.01 16.23 13.22
C TRP A 94 6.65 17.70 12.98
N ARG A 95 7.64 18.55 12.70
CA ARG A 95 7.39 19.92 12.19
C ARG A 95 7.30 19.92 10.68
N THR A 96 6.12 20.26 10.15
CA THR A 96 5.82 20.35 8.72
C THR A 96 6.31 21.64 8.06
N ASN A 97 6.44 22.76 8.81
CA ASN A 97 6.78 24.07 8.25
C ASN A 97 8.29 24.17 7.89
N PRO A 98 8.65 24.28 6.59
CA PRO A 98 10.05 24.38 6.16
C PRO A 98 10.71 25.70 6.59
N VAL A 99 9.98 26.82 6.61
CA VAL A 99 10.50 28.14 7.02
C VAL A 99 10.79 28.15 8.52
N GLY A 100 9.88 27.59 9.32
CA GLY A 100 10.09 27.46 10.77
C GLY A 100 11.33 26.62 11.10
N ARG A 101 11.55 25.52 10.38
CA ARG A 101 12.74 24.67 10.55
C ARG A 101 14.03 25.39 10.19
N PHE A 102 14.03 26.16 9.09
CA PHE A 102 15.18 26.95 8.68
C PHE A 102 15.51 28.04 9.72
N TRP A 103 14.50 28.73 10.22
CA TRP A 103 14.65 29.80 11.19
C TRP A 103 15.11 29.30 12.58
N ASP A 104 14.64 28.14 13.02
CA ASP A 104 15.13 27.50 14.24
C ASP A 104 16.59 27.05 14.11
N ARG A 105 16.98 26.54 12.93
CA ARG A 105 18.39 26.21 12.63
C ARG A 105 19.28 27.45 12.67
N LEU A 106 18.83 28.59 12.13
CA LEU A 106 19.56 29.86 12.22
C LEU A 106 19.71 30.36 13.67
N ARG A 107 18.70 30.12 14.52
CA ARG A 107 18.76 30.47 15.95
C ARG A 107 19.44 29.40 16.83
N GLY A 108 19.96 28.32 16.25
CA GLY A 108 20.56 27.21 17.00
C GLY A 108 19.57 26.40 17.85
N ARG A 109 18.26 26.48 17.58
CA ARG A 109 17.19 25.76 18.30
C ARG A 109 16.86 24.42 17.62
N ASP A 110 17.88 23.72 17.12
CA ASP A 110 17.67 22.43 16.48
C ASP A 110 17.27 21.37 17.51
N VAL A 111 16.12 20.73 17.29
CA VAL A 111 15.67 19.60 18.11
C VAL A 111 16.48 18.36 17.74
N THR A 112 17.27 17.85 18.69
CA THR A 112 17.95 16.57 18.54
C THR A 112 16.94 15.44 18.73
N PRO A 113 16.81 14.51 17.76
CA PRO A 113 15.97 13.33 17.91
C PRO A 113 16.33 12.55 19.18
N ARG A 114 15.32 12.02 19.88
CA ARG A 114 15.53 11.34 21.17
C ARG A 114 16.43 10.11 21.06
N TYR A 115 16.46 9.47 19.89
CA TYR A 115 17.26 8.29 19.64
C TYR A 115 18.78 8.60 19.58
N LEU A 116 19.17 9.81 19.15
CA LEU A 116 20.59 10.22 19.09
C LEU A 116 21.25 10.19 20.48
N ALA A 117 20.50 10.45 21.54
CA ALA A 117 21.01 10.43 22.91
C ALA A 117 21.45 9.02 23.38
N ARG A 118 21.03 7.95 22.69
CA ARG A 118 21.40 6.56 23.00
C ARG A 118 22.62 6.06 22.22
N LEU A 119 23.01 6.76 21.16
CA LEU A 119 24.11 6.37 20.28
C LEU A 119 25.45 6.83 20.85
N THR A 120 26.51 6.07 20.54
CA THR A 120 27.89 6.47 20.86
C THR A 120 28.30 7.68 20.01
N LYS A 121 29.32 8.42 20.43
CA LYS A 121 29.78 9.62 19.70
C LYS A 121 30.20 9.31 18.27
N GLU A 122 30.87 8.18 18.05
CA GLU A 122 31.29 7.73 16.71
C GLU A 122 30.09 7.44 15.80
N GLU A 123 29.05 6.78 16.35
CA GLU A 123 27.82 6.52 15.62
C GLU A 123 27.06 7.82 15.31
N GLN A 124 27.01 8.78 16.24
CA GLN A 124 26.39 10.10 16.04
C GLN A 124 27.05 10.86 14.87
N GLU A 125 28.38 10.88 14.80
CA GLU A 125 29.12 11.53 13.70
C GLU A 125 28.84 10.85 12.36
N SER A 126 28.78 9.52 12.36
CA SER A 126 28.44 8.75 11.15
C SER A 126 27.04 9.14 10.65
N GLU A 127 26.03 9.21 11.53
CA GLU A 127 24.68 9.62 11.17
C GLU A 127 24.61 11.06 10.66
N GLN A 128 25.36 11.99 11.28
CA GLN A 128 25.41 13.37 10.81
C GLN A 128 25.98 13.46 9.38
N LYS A 129 27.00 12.66 9.05
CA LYS A 129 27.54 12.56 7.68
C LYS A 129 26.47 12.05 6.71
N TRP A 130 25.77 10.97 7.05
CA TRP A 130 24.68 10.43 6.22
C TRP A 130 23.53 11.44 6.02
N ARG A 131 23.15 12.18 7.07
CA ARG A 131 22.12 13.24 6.97
C ARG A 131 22.57 14.38 6.07
N THR A 132 23.84 14.76 6.14
CA THR A 132 24.42 15.83 5.30
C THR A 132 24.41 15.40 3.83
N VAL A 133 24.92 14.20 3.54
CA VAL A 133 24.91 13.62 2.17
C VAL A 133 23.49 13.49 1.64
N GLY A 134 22.56 12.99 2.45
CA GLY A 134 21.15 12.87 2.07
C GLY A 134 20.49 14.22 1.79
N THR A 135 20.84 15.25 2.56
CA THR A 135 20.36 16.61 2.35
C THR A 135 20.90 17.21 1.05
N ILE A 136 22.19 17.02 0.75
CA ILE A 136 22.81 17.47 -0.50
C ILE A 136 22.12 16.81 -1.71
N ARG A 137 21.97 15.48 -1.69
CA ARG A 137 21.30 14.76 -2.77
C ARG A 137 19.86 15.24 -2.98
N ARG A 138 19.11 15.47 -1.89
CA ARG A 138 17.75 15.99 -1.95
C ARG A 138 17.68 17.35 -2.64
N TYR A 139 18.59 18.26 -2.31
CA TYR A 139 18.62 19.58 -2.94
C TYR A 139 19.07 19.53 -4.39
N ILE A 140 20.04 18.68 -4.74
CA ILE A 140 20.43 18.47 -6.15
C ILE A 140 19.22 18.03 -6.97
N LEU A 141 18.50 17.00 -6.51
CA LEU A 141 17.30 16.52 -7.20
C LEU A 141 16.23 17.60 -7.28
N LEU A 142 15.97 18.33 -6.19
CA LEU A 142 15.00 19.42 -6.19
C LEU A 142 15.37 20.50 -7.22
N ILE A 143 16.62 20.94 -7.26
CA ILE A 143 17.10 21.96 -8.21
C ILE A 143 16.99 21.44 -9.63
N LEU A 144 17.37 20.20 -9.92
CA LEU A 144 17.20 19.61 -11.25
C LEU A 144 15.73 19.58 -11.66
N THR A 145 14.83 19.17 -10.75
CA THR A 145 13.39 19.14 -11.03
C THR A 145 12.79 20.52 -11.29
N LEU A 146 13.20 21.53 -10.52
CA LEU A 146 12.73 22.90 -10.72
C LEU A 146 13.33 23.49 -12.00
N ALA A 147 14.62 23.31 -12.26
CA ALA A 147 15.29 23.81 -13.45
C ALA A 147 14.68 23.25 -14.73
N GLN A 148 14.48 21.92 -14.82
CA GLN A 148 13.84 21.33 -15.99
C GLN A 148 12.38 21.78 -16.14
N THR A 149 11.65 21.99 -15.04
CA THR A 149 10.26 22.48 -15.07
C THR A 149 10.22 23.91 -15.60
N VAL A 150 11.14 24.77 -15.16
CA VAL A 150 11.26 26.15 -15.65
C VAL A 150 11.62 26.14 -17.13
N VAL A 151 12.62 25.35 -17.55
CA VAL A 151 13.01 25.25 -18.98
C VAL A 151 11.84 24.77 -19.84
N ALA A 152 11.14 23.71 -19.44
CA ALA A 152 9.97 23.22 -20.16
C ALA A 152 8.84 24.27 -20.24
N THR A 153 8.60 24.99 -19.15
CA THR A 153 7.59 26.05 -19.10
C THR A 153 7.98 27.23 -19.99
N CYS A 154 9.24 27.68 -19.95
CA CYS A 154 9.73 28.77 -20.77
C CYS A 154 9.68 28.43 -22.26
N ILE A 155 10.12 27.22 -22.64
CA ILE A 155 10.03 26.75 -24.04
C ILE A 155 8.57 26.68 -24.49
N SER A 156 7.69 26.10 -23.68
CA SER A 156 6.25 26.00 -23.99
C SER A 156 5.62 27.39 -24.14
N ALA A 157 5.96 28.34 -23.26
CA ALA A 157 5.49 29.72 -23.35
C ALA A 157 6.01 30.44 -24.60
N SER A 158 7.23 30.14 -25.05
CA SER A 158 7.81 30.70 -26.27
C SER A 158 7.37 30.03 -27.58
N THR A 159 6.75 28.85 -27.52
CA THR A 159 6.35 28.06 -28.70
C THR A 159 4.87 28.19 -29.08
N VAL A 160 4.08 28.93 -28.30
CA VAL A 160 2.74 29.38 -28.72
C VAL A 160 2.90 30.58 -29.65
N GLY A 161 3.36 30.33 -30.88
CA GLY A 161 3.34 31.31 -31.95
C GLY A 161 1.98 31.28 -32.68
N ASP A 162 1.42 32.44 -33.01
CA ASP A 162 0.25 32.58 -33.89
C ASP A 162 0.65 32.42 -35.37
N GLU A 163 1.65 31.56 -35.64
CA GLU A 163 2.15 31.33 -36.98
C GLU A 163 1.06 30.63 -37.81
N PRO A 164 0.81 31.08 -39.05
CA PRO A 164 -0.18 30.45 -39.89
C PRO A 164 0.20 28.99 -40.15
N LEU A 165 -0.78 28.09 -40.01
CA LEU A 165 -0.59 26.67 -40.29
C LEU A 165 -0.02 26.48 -41.71
N ASN A 166 0.96 25.59 -41.85
CA ASN A 166 1.52 25.24 -43.15
C ASN A 166 0.40 24.72 -44.07
N PRO A 167 0.15 25.36 -45.24
CA PRO A 167 -0.96 24.99 -46.12
C PRO A 167 -0.85 23.58 -46.70
N GLU A 168 0.35 22.99 -46.74
CA GLU A 168 0.58 21.62 -47.23
C GLU A 168 0.26 20.55 -46.19
N HIS A 169 0.09 20.91 -44.91
CA HIS A 169 -0.15 19.95 -43.84
C HIS A 169 -1.65 19.80 -43.57
N ARG A 170 -2.11 18.55 -43.47
CA ARG A 170 -3.46 18.20 -43.00
C ARG A 170 -3.37 17.43 -41.69
N THR A 171 -4.17 17.84 -40.72
CA THR A 171 -4.22 17.27 -39.38
C THR A 171 -5.50 16.45 -39.21
N ALA A 172 -5.36 15.20 -38.76
CA ALA A 172 -6.51 14.37 -38.43
C ALA A 172 -6.96 14.60 -36.98
N LEU A 173 -8.20 15.05 -36.78
CA LEU A 173 -8.89 15.04 -35.49
C LEU A 173 -9.55 13.68 -35.30
N ILE A 174 -9.06 12.89 -34.36
CA ILE A 174 -9.53 11.52 -34.13
C ILE A 174 -10.35 11.49 -32.84
N MET A 175 -11.57 10.95 -32.92
CA MET A 175 -12.47 10.75 -31.78
C MET A 175 -12.76 9.25 -31.60
N PRO A 176 -12.10 8.55 -30.65
CA PRO A 176 -12.45 7.18 -30.31
C PRO A 176 -13.77 7.15 -29.51
N ILE A 177 -14.60 6.13 -29.75
CA ILE A 177 -15.84 5.85 -29.00
C ILE A 177 -15.98 4.34 -28.79
N CYS A 178 -16.26 3.91 -27.56
CA CYS A 178 -16.47 2.50 -27.20
C CYS A 178 -17.50 2.37 -26.08
N ASN A 179 -18.72 1.96 -26.42
CA ASN A 179 -19.83 1.78 -25.48
C ASN A 179 -20.13 3.01 -24.59
N GLU A 180 -19.90 4.21 -25.12
CA GLU A 180 -20.19 5.47 -24.43
C GLU A 180 -21.57 6.04 -24.82
N ASP A 181 -22.00 7.11 -24.14
CA ASP A 181 -23.21 7.85 -24.54
C ASP A 181 -22.96 8.61 -25.86
N VAL A 182 -23.56 8.09 -26.94
CA VAL A 182 -23.46 8.62 -28.29
C VAL A 182 -23.81 10.12 -28.35
N ASN A 183 -24.89 10.55 -27.69
CA ASN A 183 -25.33 11.95 -27.76
C ASN A 183 -24.28 12.88 -27.14
N ARG A 184 -23.67 12.47 -26.02
CA ARG A 184 -22.64 13.25 -25.33
C ARG A 184 -21.37 13.37 -26.18
N VAL A 185 -20.89 12.26 -26.75
CA VAL A 185 -19.66 12.25 -27.57
C VAL A 185 -19.85 13.10 -28.83
N PHE A 186 -20.97 12.93 -29.52
CA PHE A 186 -21.26 13.70 -30.74
C PHE A 186 -21.51 15.18 -30.44
N ALA A 187 -22.13 15.53 -29.30
CA ALA A 187 -22.25 16.92 -28.87
C ALA A 187 -20.88 17.57 -28.60
N GLY A 188 -19.97 16.85 -27.94
CA GLY A 188 -18.60 17.30 -27.71
C GLY A 188 -17.83 17.47 -29.02
N LEU A 189 -17.93 16.49 -29.93
CA LEU A 189 -17.30 16.55 -31.25
C LEU A 189 -17.80 17.73 -32.08
N ARG A 190 -19.10 18.01 -32.05
CA ARG A 190 -19.70 19.18 -32.70
C ARG A 190 -19.12 20.48 -32.14
N ALA A 191 -19.05 20.63 -30.82
CA ALA A 191 -18.48 21.81 -30.19
C ALA A 191 -16.99 22.01 -30.56
N THR A 192 -16.21 20.93 -30.59
CA THR A 192 -14.81 20.96 -31.06
C THR A 192 -14.72 21.40 -32.52
N TRP A 193 -15.57 20.85 -33.40
CA TRP A 193 -15.57 21.21 -34.81
C TRP A 193 -16.02 22.65 -35.07
N GLU A 194 -17.01 23.15 -34.33
CA GLU A 194 -17.43 24.55 -34.38
C GLU A 194 -16.31 25.51 -33.96
N SER A 195 -15.56 25.15 -32.91
CA SER A 195 -14.36 25.89 -32.49
C SER A 195 -13.30 25.91 -33.60
N VAL A 196 -13.00 24.77 -34.23
CA VAL A 196 -12.06 24.70 -35.37
C VAL A 196 -12.54 25.56 -36.54
N LYS A 197 -13.83 25.53 -36.89
CA LYS A 197 -14.40 26.41 -37.92
C LYS A 197 -14.24 27.88 -37.58
N ALA A 198 -14.45 28.27 -36.32
CA ALA A 198 -14.30 29.65 -35.86
C ALA A 198 -12.88 30.20 -36.05
N THR A 199 -11.85 29.33 -36.02
CA THR A 199 -10.46 29.73 -36.31
C THR A 199 -10.19 30.02 -37.80
N GLY A 200 -11.11 29.69 -38.72
CA GLY A 200 -10.91 29.79 -40.17
C GLY A 200 -10.01 28.71 -40.77
N ASN A 201 -9.44 27.82 -39.95
CA ASN A 201 -8.47 26.81 -40.37
C ASN A 201 -9.07 25.45 -40.75
N ALA A 202 -10.41 25.35 -40.86
CA ALA A 202 -11.11 24.08 -41.11
C ALA A 202 -10.61 23.28 -42.33
N LYS A 203 -10.03 23.94 -43.34
CA LYS A 203 -9.43 23.28 -44.52
C LYS A 203 -8.22 22.41 -44.21
N HIS A 204 -7.55 22.65 -43.08
CA HIS A 204 -6.36 21.90 -42.65
C HIS A 204 -6.72 20.70 -41.76
N PHE A 205 -8.01 20.47 -41.44
CA PHE A 205 -8.43 19.41 -40.53
C PHE A 205 -9.37 18.43 -41.19
N ASP A 206 -9.16 17.14 -40.92
CA ASP A 206 -10.07 16.05 -41.24
C ASP A 206 -10.53 15.40 -39.93
N VAL A 207 -11.81 15.05 -39.79
CA VAL A 207 -12.32 14.44 -38.56
C VAL A 207 -12.67 12.98 -38.78
N TYR A 208 -12.16 12.12 -37.92
CA TYR A 208 -12.36 10.67 -37.94
C TYR A 208 -12.96 10.21 -36.62
N ILE A 209 -13.94 9.29 -36.69
CA ILE A 209 -14.55 8.67 -35.50
C ILE A 209 -14.16 7.20 -35.52
N LEU A 210 -13.51 6.71 -34.47
CA LEU A 210 -13.11 5.31 -34.34
C LEU A 210 -14.07 4.64 -33.39
N SER A 211 -15.02 3.86 -33.94
CA SER A 211 -15.94 3.06 -33.14
C SER A 211 -15.34 1.70 -32.85
N ASP A 212 -15.20 1.39 -31.56
CA ASP A 212 -14.86 0.06 -31.03
C ASP A 212 -16.01 -0.47 -30.14
N SER A 213 -17.25 -0.09 -30.48
CA SER A 213 -18.45 -0.59 -29.81
C SER A 213 -18.84 -1.98 -30.34
N TYR A 214 -19.17 -2.91 -29.43
CA TYR A 214 -19.57 -4.28 -29.79
C TYR A 214 -21.08 -4.52 -29.66
N ASN A 215 -21.83 -3.58 -29.07
CA ASN A 215 -23.27 -3.67 -28.91
C ASN A 215 -23.98 -3.20 -30.20
N PRO A 216 -24.80 -4.05 -30.87
CA PRO A 216 -25.50 -3.70 -32.10
C PRO A 216 -26.35 -2.44 -31.99
N ASP A 217 -27.05 -2.22 -30.87
CA ASP A 217 -27.93 -1.06 -30.68
C ASP A 217 -27.12 0.25 -30.60
N ILE A 218 -25.94 0.20 -29.95
CA ILE A 218 -25.02 1.33 -29.85
C ILE A 218 -24.39 1.62 -31.21
N CYS A 219 -23.99 0.58 -31.96
CA CYS A 219 -23.43 0.74 -33.32
C CYS A 219 -24.43 1.43 -34.26
N VAL A 220 -25.71 1.06 -34.20
CA VAL A 220 -26.76 1.70 -35.01
C VAL A 220 -26.98 3.15 -34.58
N ALA A 221 -26.98 3.43 -33.28
CA ALA A 221 -27.09 4.79 -32.77
C ALA A 221 -25.92 5.69 -33.20
N GLU A 222 -24.68 5.18 -33.17
CA GLU A 222 -23.49 5.88 -33.64
C GLU A 222 -23.56 6.19 -35.14
N GLN A 223 -23.98 5.21 -35.96
CA GLN A 223 -24.17 5.42 -37.40
C GLN A 223 -25.26 6.47 -37.69
N LYS A 224 -26.36 6.47 -36.92
CA LYS A 224 -27.42 7.47 -37.06
C LYS A 224 -26.92 8.87 -36.69
N ALA A 225 -26.29 9.02 -35.53
CA ALA A 225 -25.74 10.30 -35.07
C ALA A 225 -24.66 10.83 -36.03
N TRP A 226 -23.90 9.94 -36.65
CA TRP A 226 -22.94 10.26 -37.71
C TRP A 226 -23.59 10.86 -38.96
N MET A 227 -24.67 10.25 -39.47
CA MET A 227 -25.39 10.79 -40.63
C MET A 227 -26.00 12.16 -40.33
N GLU A 228 -26.58 12.33 -39.15
CA GLU A 228 -27.14 13.61 -38.70
C GLU A 228 -26.06 14.70 -38.63
N LEU A 229 -24.90 14.39 -38.05
CA LEU A 229 -23.77 15.34 -37.96
C LEU A 229 -23.22 15.73 -39.35
N ILE A 230 -23.12 14.79 -40.30
CA ILE A 230 -22.68 15.09 -41.67
C ILE A 230 -23.65 16.05 -42.36
N ALA A 231 -24.95 15.82 -42.20
CA ALA A 231 -25.99 16.66 -42.78
C ALA A 231 -25.94 18.09 -42.21
N GLU A 232 -25.70 18.23 -40.91
CA GLU A 232 -25.57 19.53 -40.23
C GLU A 232 -24.30 20.29 -40.65
N VAL A 233 -23.19 19.58 -40.89
CA VAL A 233 -21.86 20.18 -41.08
C VAL A 233 -21.52 20.45 -42.56
N GLY A 234 -22.30 19.93 -43.51
CA GLY A 234 -22.19 20.28 -44.92
C GLY A 234 -21.03 19.59 -45.67
N GLY A 235 -20.74 18.33 -45.36
CA GLY A 235 -19.92 17.43 -46.20
C GLY A 235 -18.42 17.75 -46.34
N LYS A 236 -17.91 18.82 -45.72
CA LYS A 236 -16.47 19.15 -45.73
C LYS A 236 -15.61 18.30 -44.80
N VAL A 237 -16.26 17.44 -44.01
CA VAL A 237 -15.60 16.59 -43.04
C VAL A 237 -15.68 15.15 -43.52
N ARG A 238 -14.53 14.55 -43.80
CA ARG A 238 -14.45 13.16 -44.23
C ARG A 238 -14.45 12.25 -43.01
N PHE A 239 -15.65 11.95 -42.51
CA PHE A 239 -15.82 11.00 -41.43
C PHE A 239 -15.80 9.55 -41.95
N SER A 240 -14.83 8.75 -41.53
CA SER A 240 -14.90 7.29 -41.68
C SER A 240 -15.03 6.64 -40.31
N ILE A 241 -16.03 5.76 -40.14
CA ILE A 241 -16.06 4.83 -39.01
C ILE A 241 -15.12 3.70 -39.37
N ALA A 242 -13.93 3.65 -38.76
CA ALA A 242 -13.11 2.45 -38.80
C ALA A 242 -13.71 1.47 -37.78
N ALA A 243 -14.84 0.86 -38.13
CA ALA A 243 -15.32 -0.28 -37.38
C ALA A 243 -14.27 -1.38 -37.59
N ALA A 244 -13.66 -1.86 -36.52
CA ALA A 244 -13.05 -3.18 -36.55
C ALA A 244 -14.21 -4.17 -36.74
N VAL A 245 -14.62 -4.36 -37.99
CA VAL A 245 -15.56 -5.41 -38.39
C VAL A 245 -14.83 -6.72 -38.16
N ALA A 246 -14.88 -7.20 -36.92
CA ALA A 246 -14.72 -8.61 -36.62
C ALA A 246 -16.00 -9.30 -37.11
N ALA A 247 -16.02 -9.58 -38.41
CA ALA A 247 -16.82 -10.65 -38.99
C ALA A 247 -15.87 -11.82 -39.28
#